data_AF-A0A4V2XHG1-F1
#
_entry.id   AF-A0A4V2XHG1-F1
#
_cell.length_a   1.000
_cell.length_b   1.000
_cell.length_c   1.000
_cell.angle_alpha   90.00
_cell.angle_beta   90.00
_cell.angle_gamma   90.00
#
_symmetry.space_group_name_H-M   'P 1'
#
loop_
_entity.id
_entity.type
_entity.pdbx_description
1 polymer ?
#
loop_
_entity_poly.entity_id
_entity_poly.type
_entity_poly.pdbx_seq_one_letter_code
_entity_poly.pdbx_strand_id
1 'polypeptide(L)'
;MSCLGERLTALVDGELGHEERDRALAHLAGCAQCRDEVSALRLLKGRLRGLSDAPLADETGGLPSDDFLTRLRSLAAYADPADDSPPAPP
;
A
#
# COMPACT_ATOMS: atom_id res chain seq x y z
N MET A 1 11.55 -1.90 -27.27
CA MET A 1 11.54 -0.78 -26.31
C MET A 1 10.88 -1.27 -25.04
N SER A 2 11.67 -1.65 -24.05
CA SER A 2 11.18 -2.17 -22.77
C SER A 2 10.57 -1.03 -21.95
N CYS A 3 9.35 -1.24 -21.42
CA CYS A 3 8.71 -0.31 -20.50
C CYS A 3 9.45 -0.27 -19.15
N LEU A 4 9.24 0.79 -18.38
CA LEU A 4 10.00 1.07 -17.15
C LEU A 4 9.66 0.15 -15.96
N GLY A 5 8.52 -0.54 -15.98
CA GLY A 5 8.14 -1.54 -14.96
C GLY A 5 8.25 -1.01 -13.53
N GLU A 6 8.98 -1.71 -12.66
CA GLU A 6 9.23 -1.32 -11.26
C GLU A 6 9.88 0.07 -11.09
N ARG A 7 10.52 0.61 -12.13
CA ARG A 7 11.12 1.96 -12.06
C ARG A 7 10.07 3.08 -12.10
N LEU A 8 8.82 2.77 -12.47
CA LEU A 8 7.73 3.74 -12.48
C LEU A 8 7.24 4.08 -11.08
N THR A 9 7.18 3.11 -10.17
CA THR A 9 6.80 3.35 -8.77
C THR A 9 7.85 4.22 -8.09
N ALA A 10 9.14 3.87 -8.21
CA ALA A 10 10.25 4.69 -7.70
C ALA A 10 10.24 6.14 -8.27
N LEU A 11 9.85 6.32 -9.54
CA LEU A 11 9.65 7.65 -10.13
C LEU A 11 8.52 8.42 -9.45
N VAL A 12 7.38 7.78 -9.20
CA VAL A 12 6.21 8.38 -8.54
C VAL A 12 6.50 8.66 -7.06
N ASP A 13 7.36 7.85 -6.45
CA ASP A 13 7.83 8.01 -5.08
C ASP A 13 8.93 9.05 -4.90
N GLY A 14 9.57 9.45 -6.00
CA GLY A 14 10.65 10.43 -6.00
C GLY A 14 11.98 9.83 -5.55
N GLU A 15 12.06 8.50 -5.49
CA GLU A 15 13.21 7.73 -5.00
C GLU A 15 14.30 7.56 -6.06
N LEU A 16 14.01 7.88 -7.32
CA LEU A 16 15.04 7.89 -8.37
C LEU A 16 16.05 9.01 -8.17
N GLY A 17 17.33 8.70 -8.37
CA GLY A 17 18.39 9.69 -8.47
C GLY A 17 18.20 10.61 -9.69
N HIS A 18 18.93 11.73 -9.74
CA HIS A 18 18.76 12.75 -10.78
C HIS A 18 18.90 12.18 -12.21
N GLU A 19 19.97 11.44 -12.50
CA GLU A 19 20.20 10.89 -13.83
C GLU A 19 19.15 9.85 -14.25
N GLU A 20 18.67 9.04 -13.30
CA GLU A 20 17.62 8.04 -13.56
C GLU A 20 16.28 8.69 -13.82
N ARG A 21 15.97 9.75 -13.05
CA ARG A 21 14.77 10.55 -13.24
C ARG A 21 14.75 11.16 -14.63
N ASP A 22 15.86 11.74 -15.09
CA ASP A 22 15.95 12.35 -16.41
C ASP A 22 15.75 11.31 -17.54
N ARG A 23 16.35 10.12 -17.40
CA ARG A 23 16.12 9.01 -18.34
C ARG A 23 14.66 8.55 -18.33
N ALA A 24 14.03 8.47 -17.17
CA ALA A 24 12.63 8.09 -17.05
C ALA A 24 11.70 9.14 -17.68
N LEU A 25 11.96 10.43 -17.46
CA LEU A 25 11.21 11.53 -18.09
C LEU A 25 11.37 11.54 -19.62
N ALA A 26 12.57 11.29 -20.14
CA ALA A 26 12.79 11.15 -21.57
C ALA A 26 11.99 9.98 -22.17
N HIS A 27 11.88 8.86 -21.46
CA HIS A 27 11.05 7.74 -21.89
C HIS A 27 9.55 8.09 -21.87
N LEU A 28 9.07 8.77 -20.82
CA LEU A 28 7.68 9.22 -20.73
C LEU A 28 7.29 10.17 -21.86
N ALA A 29 8.22 10.97 -22.37
CA ALA A 29 7.97 11.81 -23.54
C ALA A 29 7.65 10.99 -24.81
N GLY A 30 8.21 9.78 -24.92
CA GLY A 30 8.05 8.90 -26.09
C GLY A 30 7.08 7.73 -25.94
N CYS A 31 6.63 7.41 -24.73
CA CYS A 31 5.83 6.21 -24.45
C CYS A 31 4.49 6.56 -23.78
N ALA A 32 3.39 6.45 -24.53
CA ALA A 32 2.04 6.72 -24.02
C ALA A 32 1.64 5.77 -22.88
N GLN A 33 1.92 4.48 -23.02
CA GLN A 33 1.59 3.47 -22.02
C GLN A 33 2.22 3.80 -20.64
N CYS A 34 3.51 4.16 -20.62
CA CYS A 34 4.18 4.51 -19.37
C CYS A 34 3.62 5.81 -18.75
N ARG A 35 3.12 6.76 -19.56
CA ARG A 35 2.43 7.96 -19.03
C ARG A 35 1.10 7.62 -18.36
N ASP A 36 0.35 6.71 -18.95
CA ASP A 36 -0.95 6.28 -18.42
C ASP A 36 -0.74 5.53 -17.10
N GLU A 37 0.25 4.64 -17.03
CA GLU A 37 0.65 3.95 -15.80
C GLU A 37 1.10 4.92 -14.70
N VAL A 38 1.97 5.91 -15.01
CA VAL A 38 2.39 6.94 -14.04
C VAL A 38 1.20 7.77 -13.55
N SER A 39 0.26 8.10 -14.42
CA SER A 39 -0.94 8.83 -14.05
C SER A 39 -1.81 8.02 -13.08
N ALA A 40 -1.98 6.73 -13.34
CA ALA A 40 -2.71 5.81 -12.45
C ALA A 40 -2.02 5.68 -11.08
N LEU A 41 -0.70 5.53 -11.06
CA LEU A 41 0.09 5.45 -9.83
C LEU A 41 0.03 6.75 -9.01
N ARG A 42 0.09 7.92 -9.66
CA ARG A 42 -0.06 9.22 -8.98
C ARG A 42 -1.45 9.40 -8.38
N LEU A 43 -2.50 8.97 -9.08
CA LEU A 43 -3.86 8.99 -8.56
C LEU A 43 -3.98 8.08 -7.33
N LEU A 44 -3.43 6.86 -7.41
CA LEU A 44 -3.40 5.92 -6.28
C LEU A 44 -2.66 6.51 -5.09
N LYS A 45 -1.46 7.05 -5.30
CA LYS A 45 -0.67 7.72 -4.25
C LYS A 45 -1.43 8.88 -3.61
N GLY A 46 -2.15 9.67 -4.40
CA GLY A 46 -3.00 10.75 -3.89
C GLY A 46 -4.14 10.23 -3.00
N ARG A 47 -4.80 9.13 -3.39
CA ARG A 47 -5.83 8.48 -2.57
C ARG A 47 -5.25 7.94 -1.26
N LEU A 48 -4.10 7.27 -1.32
CA LEU A 48 -3.42 6.75 -0.12
C LEU A 48 -3.04 7.88 0.83
N ARG A 49 -2.50 8.99 0.32
CA ARG A 49 -2.25 10.19 1.14
C ARG A 49 -3.53 10.73 1.76
N GLY A 50 -4.63 10.83 1.00
CA GLY A 50 -5.91 11.27 1.54
C GLY A 50 -6.45 10.38 2.67
N LEU A 51 -6.14 9.09 2.66
CA LEU A 51 -6.46 8.18 3.78
C LEU A 51 -5.54 8.40 4.99
N SER A 52 -4.28 8.77 4.77
CA SER A 52 -3.32 9.08 5.84
C SER A 52 -3.54 10.45 6.46
N ASP A 53 -3.93 11.43 5.64
CA ASP A 53 -4.21 12.81 6.05
C ASP A 53 -5.61 12.97 6.64
N ALA A 54 -6.48 11.96 6.49
CA ALA A 54 -7.72 11.88 7.24
C ALA A 54 -7.36 11.93 8.73
N PRO A 55 -7.89 12.89 9.51
CA PRO A 55 -7.55 13.01 10.91
C PRO A 55 -7.83 11.67 11.60
N LEU A 56 -6.78 11.05 12.16
CA LEU A 56 -6.90 9.83 12.97
C LEU A 56 -7.79 10.02 14.21
N ALA A 57 -8.21 11.25 14.47
CA ALA A 57 -9.24 11.60 15.41
C ALA A 57 -9.70 13.02 15.08
N ASP A 58 -11.01 13.24 15.00
CA ASP A 58 -11.54 14.57 15.34
C ASP A 58 -11.29 14.85 16.84
N GLU A 59 -11.58 16.06 17.29
CA GLU A 59 -11.47 16.54 18.69
C GLU A 59 -12.28 15.68 19.71
N THR A 60 -12.91 14.59 19.29
CA THR A 60 -13.65 13.60 20.10
C THR A 60 -13.01 12.21 20.13
N GLY A 61 -11.81 12.00 19.58
CA GLY A 61 -11.09 10.73 19.76
C GLY A 61 -11.57 9.63 18.81
N GLY A 62 -11.39 9.83 17.51
CA GLY A 62 -11.56 8.81 16.46
C GLY A 62 -10.53 7.67 16.46
N LEU A 63 -9.88 7.39 17.60
CA LEU A 63 -9.26 6.09 17.78
C LEU A 63 -10.39 5.05 17.95
N PRO A 64 -10.32 3.88 17.31
CA PRO A 64 -11.23 2.79 17.63
C PRO A 64 -11.24 2.55 19.13
N SER A 65 -12.43 2.35 19.70
CA SER A 65 -12.57 2.11 21.14
C SER A 65 -11.69 0.95 21.58
N ASP A 66 -11.19 1.01 22.81
CA ASP A 66 -10.33 -0.06 23.36
C ASP A 66 -11.03 -1.43 23.35
N ASP A 67 -12.37 -1.46 23.51
CA ASP A 67 -13.19 -2.66 23.34
C ASP A 67 -13.15 -3.20 21.91
N PHE A 68 -13.26 -2.32 20.91
CA PHE A 68 -13.14 -2.74 19.50
C PHE A 68 -11.76 -3.31 19.20
N LEU A 69 -10.70 -2.66 19.68
CA LEU A 69 -9.32 -3.14 19.53
C LEU A 69 -9.11 -4.50 20.21
N THR A 70 -9.69 -4.70 21.39
CA THR A 70 -9.65 -5.96 22.14
C THR A 70 -10.32 -7.09 21.36
N ARG A 71 -11.52 -6.84 20.81
CA ARG A 71 -12.22 -7.82 19.97
C ARG A 71 -11.44 -8.16 18.70
N LEU A 72 -10.85 -7.16 18.04
CA LEU A 72 -10.10 -7.37 16.80
C LEU A 72 -8.83 -8.21 17.02
N ARG A 73 -8.12 -7.98 18.15
CA ARG A 73 -6.99 -8.83 18.57
C ARG A 73 -7.44 -10.25 18.92
N SER A 74 -8.61 -10.42 19.52
CA SER A 74 -9.15 -11.76 19.82
C SER A 74 -9.47 -12.55 18.54
N LEU A 75 -10.01 -11.90 17.50
CA LEU A 75 -10.27 -12.54 16.20
C LEU A 75 -8.98 -13.06 15.54
N ALA A 76 -7.88 -12.31 15.63
CA ALA A 76 -6.58 -12.75 15.13
C ALA A 76 -6.04 -13.97 15.89
N ALA A 77 -6.37 -14.12 17.18
CA ALA A 77 -6.00 -15.29 17.99
C ALA A 77 -6.82 -16.55 17.63
N TYR A 78 -8.04 -16.40 17.10
CA TYR A 78 -8.85 -17.52 16.58
C TYR A 78 -8.50 -17.92 15.15
N ALA A 79 -7.66 -17.13 14.46
CA ALA A 79 -7.25 -17.39 13.09
C ALA A 79 -6.04 -18.33 12.98
N ASP A 80 -5.61 -18.95 14.09
CA ASP A 80 -4.64 -20.04 14.07
C ASP A 80 -5.37 -21.37 13.81
N PRO A 81 -5.21 -22.00 12.64
CA PRO A 81 -5.89 -23.25 12.34
C PRO A 81 -5.20 -24.42 13.07
N ALA A 82 -5.94 -24.99 14.01
CA ALA A 82 -5.96 -26.42 14.36
C ALA A 82 -4.59 -27.14 14.48
N ASP A 83 -4.12 -27.29 15.71
CA ASP A 83 -3.42 -28.52 16.11
C ASP A 83 -4.47 -29.66 16.11
N ASP A 84 -4.70 -30.24 14.92
CA ASP A 84 -5.49 -31.44 14.70
C ASP A 84 -4.68 -32.65 15.19
N SER A 85 -4.66 -32.86 16.51
CA SER A 85 -4.21 -34.12 17.09
C SER A 85 -5.43 -34.89 17.62
N PRO A 86 -5.83 -35.99 16.96
CA PRO A 86 -6.97 -36.78 17.43
C PRO A 86 -6.61 -37.46 18.76
N PRO A 87 -7.55 -37.57 19.72
CA PRO A 87 -7.30 -38.29 20.96
C PRO A 87 -7.09 -39.78 20.68
N ALA A 88 -5.99 -40.33 21.18
CA ALA A 88 -5.70 -41.76 21.07
C ALA A 88 -6.79 -42.59 21.83
N PRO A 89 -7.34 -43.65 21.21
CA PRO A 89 -8.31 -44.53 21.85
C PRO A 89 -7.60 -45.53 22.80
N PRO A 90 -8.36 -46.28 23.65
CA PRO A 90 -8.00 -46.61 25.04
C PRO A 90 -6.83 -47.57 25.24
#